data_AF-A0A1J3H4L9-F1
#
_entry.id   AF-A0A1J3H4L9-F1
#
_cell.length_a   1.000
_cell.length_b   1.000
_cell.length_c   1.000
_cell.angle_alpha   90.00
_cell.angle_beta   90.00
_cell.angle_gamma   90.00
#
_symmetry.space_group_name_H-M   'P 1'
#
loop_
_entity.id
_entity.type
_entity.pdbx_description
1 polymer ?
#
loop_
_entity_poly.entity_id
_entity_poly.type
_entity_poly.pdbx_seq_one_letter_code
_entity_poly.pdbx_strand_id
1 'polypeptide(L)'
;EEDEEEEEEEEEAEGTLIQDHTETDLVSLRRTIYLTIMSSLNFEEAGHKLNQIRLEAGQEMELCVMILGCCTEERTYRSFYG
;
A
#
# COMPACT_ATOMS: atom_id res chain seq x y z
N GLU A 1 8.53 -29.49 -45.97
CA GLU A 1 7.09 -29.37 -45.65
C GLU A 1 6.77 -30.04 -44.30
N GLU A 2 7.65 -29.94 -43.30
CA GLU A 2 7.44 -30.41 -41.90
C GLU A 2 8.33 -29.60 -40.92
N ASP A 3 8.62 -28.33 -41.21
CA ASP A 3 9.60 -27.50 -40.46
C ASP A 3 9.04 -26.10 -40.10
N GLU A 4 7.71 -25.90 -40.22
CA GLU A 4 7.06 -24.58 -40.00
C GLU A 4 6.06 -24.57 -38.83
N GLU A 5 5.89 -25.67 -38.09
CA GLU A 5 4.88 -25.78 -37.01
C GLU A 5 5.43 -25.62 -35.58
N GLU A 6 6.75 -25.48 -35.38
CA GLU A 6 7.35 -25.38 -34.02
C GLU A 6 7.58 -23.92 -33.53
N GLU A 7 7.37 -22.89 -34.35
CA GLU A 7 7.61 -21.48 -33.94
C GLU A 7 6.36 -20.75 -33.39
N GLU A 8 5.16 -21.35 -33.43
CA GLU A 8 3.92 -20.68 -32.97
C GLU A 8 3.59 -20.91 -31.48
N GLU A 9 4.31 -21.78 -30.75
CA GLU A 9 4.01 -22.08 -29.33
C GLU A 9 4.77 -21.20 -28.30
N GLU A 10 5.72 -20.36 -28.72
CA GLU A 10 6.50 -19.52 -27.78
C GLU A 10 5.90 -18.13 -27.48
N GLU A 11 4.87 -17.68 -28.22
CA GLU A 11 4.26 -16.34 -28.03
C GLU A 11 3.04 -16.30 -27.09
N GLU A 12 2.45 -17.43 -26.69
CA GLU A 12 1.29 -17.45 -25.75
C GLU A 12 1.68 -17.40 -24.26
N ALA A 13 2.98 -17.30 -23.95
CA ALA A 13 3.50 -17.18 -22.60
C ALA A 13 3.85 -15.74 -22.18
N GLU A 14 3.50 -14.72 -22.99
CA GLU A 14 3.40 -13.35 -22.47
C GLU A 14 2.14 -13.25 -21.60
N GLY A 15 2.31 -13.63 -20.34
CA GLY A 15 1.28 -13.65 -19.32
C GLY A 15 0.40 -12.42 -19.44
N THR A 16 -0.90 -12.66 -19.68
CA THR A 16 -1.96 -11.66 -19.63
C THR A 16 -1.68 -10.73 -18.46
N LEU A 17 -1.20 -9.51 -18.76
CA LEU A 17 -0.88 -8.51 -17.76
C LEU A 17 -2.22 -8.04 -17.19
N ILE A 18 -2.70 -8.74 -16.16
CA ILE A 18 -3.97 -8.42 -15.50
C ILE A 18 -3.79 -7.04 -14.86
N GLN A 19 -4.31 -6.02 -15.54
CA GLN A 19 -4.28 -4.65 -15.07
C GLN A 19 -5.37 -4.47 -14.01
N ASP A 20 -4.97 -4.41 -12.74
CA ASP A 20 -5.89 -4.18 -11.62
C ASP A 20 -6.35 -2.72 -11.61
N HIS A 21 -7.65 -2.52 -11.83
CA HIS A 21 -8.31 -1.21 -11.80
C HIS A 21 -9.04 -0.92 -10.48
N THR A 22 -8.92 -1.79 -9.47
CA THR A 22 -9.74 -1.71 -8.25
C THR A 22 -9.11 -0.90 -7.11
N GLU A 23 -7.89 -0.39 -7.28
CA GLU A 23 -7.11 0.33 -6.25
C GLU A 23 -7.02 -0.45 -4.91
N THR A 24 -7.17 -1.78 -4.95
CA THR A 24 -7.28 -2.62 -3.74
C THR A 24 -6.05 -2.48 -2.85
N ASP A 25 -4.87 -2.37 -3.45
CA ASP A 25 -3.61 -2.19 -2.72
C ASP A 25 -3.55 -0.86 -1.95
N LEU A 26 -4.07 0.23 -2.53
CA LEU A 26 -4.14 1.53 -1.85
C LEU A 26 -5.09 1.49 -0.66
N VAL A 27 -6.26 0.84 -0.82
CA VAL A 27 -7.22 0.68 0.27
C VAL A 27 -6.62 -0.19 1.40
N SER A 28 -5.92 -1.26 1.04
CA SER A 28 -5.21 -2.13 1.98
C SER A 28 -4.12 -1.37 2.75
N LEU A 29 -3.33 -0.54 2.06
CA LEU A 29 -2.31 0.31 2.66
C LEU A 29 -2.93 1.30 3.66
N ARG A 30 -3.97 2.03 3.27
CA ARG A 30 -4.70 2.97 4.14
C ARG A 30 -5.22 2.29 5.40
N ARG A 31 -5.84 1.11 5.25
CA ARG A 31 -6.35 0.33 6.38
C ARG A 31 -5.23 -0.10 7.33
N THR A 32 -4.09 -0.51 6.77
CA THR A 32 -2.92 -0.91 7.56
C THR A 32 -2.37 0.26 8.36
N ILE A 33 -2.15 1.42 7.73
CA ILE A 33 -1.66 2.63 8.41
C ILE A 33 -2.60 3.05 9.55
N TYR A 34 -3.90 3.09 9.27
CA TYR A 34 -4.92 3.43 10.27
C TYR A 34 -4.87 2.50 11.48
N LEU A 35 -4.86 1.18 11.24
CA LEU A 35 -4.80 0.19 12.31
C LEU A 35 -3.50 0.30 13.11
N THR A 36 -2.37 0.55 12.46
CA THR A 36 -1.08 0.76 13.13
C THR A 36 -1.11 1.98 14.04
N ILE A 37 -1.68 3.11 13.59
CA ILE A 37 -1.81 4.33 14.40
C ILE A 37 -2.73 4.08 15.60
N MET A 38 -3.92 3.52 15.37
CA MET A 38 -4.93 3.32 16.42
C MET A 38 -4.55 2.25 17.45
N SER A 39 -3.74 1.26 17.06
CA SER A 39 -3.27 0.21 17.97
C SER A 39 -1.98 0.54 18.72
N SER A 40 -1.31 1.63 18.37
CA SER A 40 -0.05 2.03 19.02
C SER A 40 -0.32 2.94 20.22
N LEU A 41 0.47 2.77 21.28
CA LEU A 41 0.28 3.53 22.52
C LEU A 41 0.95 4.91 22.46
N ASN A 42 2.11 4.97 21.81
CA ASN A 42 2.93 6.18 21.71
C ASN A 42 3.48 6.37 20.29
N PHE A 43 3.94 7.60 20.01
CA PHE A 43 4.39 7.97 18.67
C PHE A 43 5.67 7.25 18.25
N GLU A 44 6.55 6.88 19.20
CA GLU A 44 7.78 6.14 18.90
C GLU A 44 7.47 4.73 18.38
N GLU A 45 6.56 4.03 19.05
CA GLU A 45 6.09 2.70 18.65
C GLU A 45 5.39 2.77 17.28
N ALA A 46 4.51 3.76 17.09
CA ALA A 46 3.82 3.95 15.83
C ALA A 46 4.83 4.24 14.70
N GLY A 47 5.75 5.18 14.90
CA GLY A 47 6.79 5.52 13.93
C GLY A 47 7.68 4.34 13.56
N HIS A 48 8.07 3.53 14.55
CA HIS A 48 8.86 2.32 14.30
C HIS A 48 8.08 1.28 13.47
N LYS A 49 6.79 1.05 13.79
CA LYS A 49 5.94 0.13 13.02
C LYS A 49 5.65 0.64 11.61
N LEU A 50 5.39 1.94 11.44
CA LEU A 50 5.12 2.55 10.13
C LEU A 50 6.35 2.49 9.22
N ASN A 51 7.56 2.63 9.77
CA ASN A 51 8.80 2.50 9.00
C ASN A 51 9.07 1.06 8.51
N GLN A 52 8.44 0.05 9.14
CA GLN A 52 8.52 -1.34 8.67
C GLN A 52 7.57 -1.64 7.51
N ILE A 53 6.60 -0.77 7.23
CA ILE A 53 5.70 -0.93 6.09
C ILE A 53 6.50 -0.65 4.81
N ARG A 54 6.43 -1.59 3.86
CA ARG A 54 7.06 -1.41 2.54
C ARG A 54 6.19 -0.47 1.72
N LEU A 55 6.66 0.76 1.55
CA LEU A 55 6.02 1.77 0.71
C LEU A 55 6.62 1.68 -0.70
N GLU A 56 5.77 1.70 -1.71
CA GLU A 56 6.21 1.89 -3.09
C GLU A 56 6.46 3.37 -3.38
N ALA A 57 7.30 3.66 -4.37
CA ALA A 57 7.60 5.03 -4.75
C ALA A 57 6.33 5.77 -5.18
N GLY A 58 6.00 6.87 -4.50
CA GLY A 58 4.79 7.66 -4.71
C GLY A 58 3.70 7.44 -3.67
N GLN A 59 3.81 6.43 -2.79
CA GLN A 59 2.86 6.17 -1.71
C GLN A 59 3.20 6.89 -0.41
N GLU A 60 4.36 7.55 -0.31
CA GLU A 60 4.81 8.23 0.90
C GLU A 60 3.86 9.35 1.33
N MET A 61 3.25 10.03 0.36
CA MET A 61 2.24 11.06 0.61
C MET A 61 0.98 10.49 1.27
N GLU A 62 0.62 9.24 0.98
CA GLU A 62 -0.55 8.59 1.57
C GLU A 62 -0.36 8.40 3.08
N LEU A 63 0.86 8.12 3.54
CA LEU A 63 1.19 8.06 4.96
C LEU A 63 0.88 9.38 5.67
N CYS A 64 1.31 10.50 5.10
CA CYS A 64 1.05 11.84 5.63
C CYS A 64 -0.44 12.16 5.66
N VAL A 65 -1.16 11.85 4.57
CA VAL A 65 -2.60 12.06 4.47
C VAL A 65 -3.35 11.24 5.52
N MET A 66 -2.98 9.98 5.71
CA MET A 66 -3.60 9.12 6.71
C MET A 66 -3.35 9.60 8.15
N ILE A 67 -2.14 10.05 8.48
CA ILE A 67 -1.82 10.61 9.80
C ILE A 67 -2.66 11.86 10.08
N LEU A 68 -2.73 12.78 9.10
CA LEU A 68 -3.56 13.99 9.22
C LEU A 68 -5.04 13.65 9.32
N GLY A 69 -5.52 12.70 8.51
CA GLY A 69 -6.89 12.18 8.58
C GLY A 69 -7.24 11.72 9.99
N CYS A 70 -6.43 10.82 10.57
CA CYS A 70 -6.64 10.32 11.94
C CYS A 70 -6.63 11.47 12.96
N CYS A 71 -5.70 12.41 12.83
CA CYS A 71 -5.65 13.58 13.72
C CYS A 71 -6.90 14.46 13.63
N THR A 72 -7.49 14.61 12.43
CA THR A 72 -8.69 15.44 12.22
C THR A 72 -9.99 14.78 12.67
N GLU A 73 -10.07 13.45 12.64
CA GLU A 73 -11.24 12.69 13.13
C GLU A 73 -11.27 12.58 14.66
N GLU A 74 -10.14 12.78 15.32
CA GLU A 74 -10.03 12.71 16.77
C GLU A 74 -10.81 13.87 17.44
N ARG A 75 -11.70 13.53 18.38
CA ARG A 75 -12.54 14.55 19.07
C ARG A 75 -11.75 15.54 19.90
N THR A 76 -10.57 15.14 20.35
CA THR A 76 -9.69 15.92 21.22
C THR A 76 -8.26 15.71 20.78
N TYR A 77 -7.45 16.77 20.86
CA TYR A 77 -6.03 16.68 20.58
C TYR A 77 -5.34 15.64 21.48
N ARG A 78 -4.58 14.73 20.86
CA ARG A 78 -3.70 13.79 21.56
C ARG A 78 -2.26 14.23 21.30
N SER A 79 -1.45 14.29 22.37
CA SER A 79 0.00 14.56 22.27
C SER A 79 0.77 13.52 21.46
N PHE A 80 0.11 12.42 21.07
CA PHE A 80 0.62 11.44 20.12
C PHE A 80 0.92 12.04 18.73
N TYR A 81 0.15 13.05 18.30
CA TYR A 81 0.27 13.65 16.96
C TYR A 81 1.18 14.88 16.88
N GLY A 82 1.82 15.29 17.99
CA GLY A 82 2.63 16.51 18.07
C GLY A 82 4.05 16.30 18.53
#